data_AF-A0ABC9DL66-F1
#
_entry.id   AF-A0ABC9DL66-F1
#
_cell.length_a   1.000
_cell.length_b   1.000
_cell.length_c   1.000
_cell.angle_alpha   90.00
_cell.angle_beta   90.00
_cell.angle_gamma   90.00
#
_symmetry.space_group_name_H-M   'P 1'
#
loop_
_entity.id
_entity.type
_entity.pdbx_description
1 polymer ?
#
loop_
_entity_poly.entity_id
_entity_poly.type
_entity_poly.pdbx_seq_one_letter_code
_entity_poly.pdbx_strand_id
1 'polypeptide(L)'
;MAAAAPLLAQLPAHARCALSQQGARSSSVATRTSRRPLRVAGVRLVRLPAQLNWCAVDGLRSESEVQEAAARSVPARVAYELQLAGHRYLDVRTEGEFSAGHPQGAVNVPYMNKTGSGMTKNTHFLEQVSRIFGKDDEIIVGCQSGKRSLMAATELCSAGFTAVTDIAGGFSSWRQNGLPIIQ
;
A
#
# COMPACT_ATOMS: atom_id res chain seq x y z
N MET A 1 -33.72 -42.79 33.16
CA MET A 1 -33.96 -41.38 33.51
C MET A 1 -34.47 -40.69 32.26
N ALA A 2 -35.51 -39.87 32.41
CA ALA A 2 -36.54 -39.53 31.42
C ALA A 2 -36.07 -38.92 30.09
N ALA A 3 -36.86 -39.20 29.06
CA ALA A 3 -36.84 -38.60 27.74
C ALA A 3 -37.49 -37.20 27.71
N ALA A 4 -37.02 -36.32 26.82
CA ALA A 4 -37.84 -35.34 26.11
C ALA A 4 -37.02 -34.74 24.94
N ALA A 5 -37.49 -34.97 23.72
CA ALA A 5 -37.06 -34.27 22.50
C ALA A 5 -38.09 -33.15 22.15
N PRO A 6 -38.05 -32.54 20.96
CA PRO A 6 -37.68 -31.14 20.71
C PRO A 6 -38.88 -30.24 20.36
N LEU A 7 -38.70 -28.90 20.31
CA LEU A 7 -39.73 -27.99 19.81
C LEU A 7 -39.17 -26.95 18.81
N LEU A 8 -39.60 -27.14 17.56
CA LEU A 8 -39.94 -26.19 16.50
C LEU A 8 -39.45 -24.72 16.65
N ALA A 9 -38.71 -24.16 15.68
CA ALA A 9 -39.24 -23.66 14.40
C ALA A 9 -40.45 -22.72 14.54
N GLN A 10 -40.24 -21.40 14.46
CA GLN A 10 -41.27 -20.38 14.18
C GLN A 10 -40.64 -19.09 13.56
N LEU A 11 -41.16 -18.74 12.37
CA LEU A 11 -40.80 -17.73 11.33
C LEU A 11 -41.37 -16.31 11.65
N PRO A 12 -41.17 -15.16 10.89
CA PRO A 12 -41.26 -14.92 9.42
C PRO A 12 -40.17 -13.98 8.80
N ALA A 13 -39.92 -13.83 7.49
CA ALA A 13 -40.68 -13.92 6.22
C ALA A 13 -41.52 -12.70 5.79
N HIS A 14 -41.05 -11.47 6.02
CA HIS A 14 -41.51 -10.24 5.33
C HIS A 14 -40.28 -9.30 5.25
N ALA A 15 -39.87 -8.64 4.16
CA ALA A 15 -40.57 -8.19 2.99
C ALA A 15 -39.63 -8.25 1.76
N ARG A 16 -40.06 -9.02 0.77
CA ARG A 16 -39.73 -8.79 -0.64
C ARG A 16 -40.42 -7.48 -1.05
N CYS A 17 -39.66 -6.52 -1.58
CA CYS A 17 -40.18 -5.40 -2.36
C CYS A 17 -39.05 -5.04 -3.35
N ALA A 18 -39.17 -5.44 -4.62
CA ALA A 18 -39.62 -4.58 -5.72
C ALA A 18 -38.60 -3.44 -5.96
N LEU A 19 -38.05 -3.19 -7.14
CA LEU A 19 -38.74 -3.00 -8.41
C LEU A 19 -37.69 -2.71 -9.52
N SER A 20 -38.04 -3.03 -10.76
CA SER A 20 -37.69 -2.30 -12.01
C SER A 20 -36.22 -2.27 -12.44
N GLN A 21 -35.78 -3.06 -13.43
CA GLN A 21 -35.90 -2.80 -14.88
C GLN A 21 -35.65 -1.35 -15.33
N GLN A 22 -34.65 -1.23 -16.23
CA GLN A 22 -34.49 -0.34 -17.40
C GLN A 22 -32.99 0.04 -17.48
N GLY A 23 -32.22 -0.27 -18.52
CA GLY A 23 -32.55 -0.17 -19.95
C GLY A 23 -32.01 1.16 -20.49
N ALA A 24 -30.71 1.25 -20.78
CA ALA A 24 -30.13 2.40 -21.46
C ALA A 24 -29.14 1.92 -22.54
N ARG A 25 -29.71 1.66 -23.71
CA ARG A 25 -28.98 1.67 -24.99
C ARG A 25 -28.69 3.14 -25.29
N SER A 26 -27.41 3.51 -25.35
CA SER A 26 -27.02 4.76 -26.01
C SER A 26 -26.30 4.41 -27.30
N SER A 27 -27.05 4.57 -28.39
CA SER A 27 -26.56 4.60 -29.76
C SER A 27 -25.84 5.93 -29.98
N SER A 28 -24.54 5.89 -30.27
CA SER A 28 -23.83 7.05 -30.81
C SER A 28 -23.31 6.70 -32.20
N VAL A 29 -24.06 7.21 -33.16
CA VAL A 29 -23.87 7.17 -34.61
C VAL A 29 -22.49 7.68 -35.02
N ALA A 30 -21.93 7.00 -36.01
CA ALA A 30 -20.73 7.36 -36.73
C ALA A 30 -20.88 8.65 -37.54
N THR A 31 -19.85 9.49 -37.56
CA THR A 31 -19.52 10.29 -38.75
C THR A 31 -18.02 10.28 -38.99
N ARG A 32 -17.62 9.33 -39.84
CA ARG A 32 -16.35 9.26 -40.55
C ARG A 32 -16.32 10.39 -41.58
N THR A 33 -15.78 11.55 -41.22
CA THR A 33 -15.53 12.62 -42.19
C THR A 33 -14.09 12.57 -42.63
N SER A 34 -13.89 11.86 -43.73
CA SER A 34 -12.72 11.96 -44.59
C SER A 34 -12.52 13.40 -45.03
N ARG A 35 -11.35 13.98 -44.74
CA ARG A 35 -10.79 15.05 -45.56
C ARG A 35 -9.31 14.76 -45.83
N ARG A 36 -9.06 14.46 -47.10
CA ARG A 36 -7.75 14.27 -47.71
C ARG A 36 -6.92 15.55 -47.68
N PRO A 37 -5.58 15.43 -47.76
CA PRO A 37 -4.65 16.51 -47.44
C PRO A 37 -4.55 17.52 -48.58
N LEU A 38 -4.42 18.79 -48.24
CA LEU A 38 -3.96 19.81 -49.17
C LEU A 38 -2.43 19.82 -49.16
N ARG A 39 -1.85 19.45 -50.31
CA ARG A 39 -0.48 19.74 -50.68
C ARG A 39 -0.35 21.26 -50.85
N VAL A 40 0.56 21.88 -50.11
CA VAL A 40 1.03 23.23 -50.43
C VAL A 40 2.51 23.13 -50.78
N ALA A 41 2.80 23.67 -51.95
CA ALA A 41 4.07 23.64 -52.64
C ALA A 41 5.11 24.56 -51.99
N GLY A 42 6.37 24.14 -52.16
CA GLY A 42 7.58 24.96 -52.28
C GLY A 42 7.56 26.36 -51.65
N VAL A 43 8.07 26.47 -50.44
CA VAL A 43 8.61 27.73 -49.94
C VAL A 43 10.11 27.56 -49.71
N ARG A 44 10.84 28.31 -50.52
CA ARG A 44 12.28 28.51 -50.56
C ARG A 44 12.77 28.93 -49.18
N LEU A 45 13.61 28.10 -48.55
CA LEU A 45 14.23 28.44 -47.26
C LEU A 45 15.24 29.56 -47.51
N VAL A 46 14.83 30.80 -47.24
CA VAL A 46 15.74 31.94 -47.13
C VAL A 46 16.31 31.89 -45.72
N ARG A 47 17.61 31.62 -45.63
CA ARG A 47 18.41 31.77 -44.41
C ARG A 47 18.69 33.24 -44.21
N LEU A 48 18.37 33.82 -43.05
CA LEU A 48 18.90 35.06 -42.44
C LEU A 48 18.12 35.34 -41.12
N PRO A 49 18.60 36.19 -40.20
CA PRO A 49 19.70 35.94 -39.28
C PRO A 49 19.25 36.07 -37.80
N ALA A 50 20.19 35.77 -36.90
CA ALA A 50 20.44 36.46 -35.63
C ALA A 50 19.30 36.79 -34.64
N GLN A 51 19.60 36.41 -33.39
CA GLN A 51 19.27 37.11 -32.15
C GLN A 51 17.92 36.83 -31.48
N LEU A 52 18.07 36.32 -30.25
CA LEU A 52 17.24 36.58 -29.06
C LEU A 52 15.79 36.08 -29.12
N ASN A 53 15.58 34.87 -28.61
CA ASN A 53 14.32 34.52 -27.95
C ASN A 53 14.61 34.01 -26.53
N TRP A 54 14.47 34.92 -25.57
CA TRP A 54 14.05 34.59 -24.22
C TRP A 54 12.54 34.35 -24.28
N CYS A 55 12.12 33.09 -24.21
CA CYS A 55 10.79 32.59 -23.83
C CYS A 55 10.61 31.17 -24.37
N ALA A 56 11.09 30.21 -23.59
CA ALA A 56 10.50 28.88 -23.50
C ALA A 56 10.96 28.27 -22.16
N VAL A 57 10.37 28.76 -21.07
CA VAL A 57 10.25 27.95 -19.83
C VAL A 57 9.19 26.88 -20.10
N ASP A 58 9.49 26.01 -21.07
CA ASP A 58 8.74 24.79 -21.30
C ASP A 58 9.02 23.87 -20.12
N GLY A 59 8.03 23.84 -19.22
CA GLY A 59 7.76 22.72 -18.33
C GLY A 59 8.96 22.19 -17.56
N LEU A 60 9.14 22.69 -16.34
CA LEU A 60 9.45 21.81 -15.22
C LEU A 60 8.28 20.85 -15.05
N ARG A 61 8.16 19.89 -15.98
CA ARG A 61 7.51 18.63 -15.74
C ARG A 61 8.44 17.98 -14.73
N SER A 62 8.03 18.05 -13.47
CA SER A 62 8.68 17.40 -12.35
C SER A 62 9.10 16.01 -12.77
N GLU A 63 10.38 15.85 -13.03
CA GLU A 63 11.06 14.57 -12.94
C GLU A 63 10.93 14.20 -11.47
N SER A 64 9.82 13.55 -11.12
CA SER A 64 9.69 12.84 -9.85
C SER A 64 10.69 11.71 -9.93
N GLU A 65 11.89 12.07 -9.48
CA GLU A 65 13.01 11.27 -9.05
C GLU A 65 12.60 9.81 -8.93
N VAL A 66 13.25 8.95 -9.73
CA VAL A 66 13.37 7.54 -9.39
C VAL A 66 14.17 7.51 -8.08
N GLN A 67 13.46 7.65 -6.97
CA GLN A 67 14.01 7.58 -5.63
C GLN A 67 14.52 6.16 -5.47
N GLU A 68 15.83 6.02 -5.29
CA GLU A 68 16.47 4.81 -4.80
C GLU A 68 15.58 4.25 -3.68
N ALA A 69 15.02 3.05 -3.89
CA ALA A 69 13.90 2.48 -3.13
C ALA A 69 14.30 2.05 -1.70
N ALA A 70 14.92 2.95 -0.94
CA ALA A 70 15.19 2.79 0.46
C ALA A 70 13.92 3.17 1.24
N ALA A 71 13.43 2.24 2.04
CA ALA A 71 12.29 2.47 2.90
C ALA A 71 12.51 3.71 3.79
N ARG A 72 11.55 4.63 3.79
CA ARG A 72 11.59 5.84 4.61
C ARG A 72 11.50 5.46 6.09
N SER A 73 12.39 5.96 6.94
CA SER A 73 12.29 5.76 8.40
C SER A 73 11.65 6.98 9.09
N VAL A 74 10.68 6.75 9.98
CA VAL A 74 9.92 7.80 10.68
C VAL A 74 9.90 7.55 12.20
N PRO A 75 9.79 8.60 13.05
CA PRO A 75 9.67 8.41 14.50
C PRO A 75 8.33 7.74 14.87
N ALA A 76 8.30 7.05 16.02
CA ALA A 76 7.13 6.26 16.46
C ALA A 76 5.82 7.08 16.55
N ARG A 77 5.88 8.35 16.94
CA ARG A 77 4.70 9.23 16.97
C ARG A 77 4.08 9.44 15.58
N VAL A 78 4.92 9.69 14.57
CA VAL A 78 4.47 9.85 13.19
C VAL A 78 3.94 8.52 12.65
N ALA A 79 4.58 7.40 12.99
CA ALA A 79 4.05 6.08 12.63
C ALA A 79 2.63 5.83 13.19
N TYR A 80 2.35 6.30 14.42
CA TYR A 80 1.01 6.21 14.99
C TYR A 80 0.00 7.10 14.26
N GLU A 81 0.40 8.32 13.86
CA GLU A 81 -0.45 9.19 13.03
C GLU A 81 -0.77 8.55 11.67
N LEU A 82 0.22 7.92 11.03
CA LEU A 82 0.01 7.15 9.79
C LEU A 82 -0.95 5.97 10.03
N GLN A 83 -0.81 5.25 11.14
CA GLN A 83 -1.73 4.17 11.47
C GLN A 83 -3.18 4.67 11.63
N LEU A 84 -3.38 5.84 12.25
CA LEU A 84 -4.69 6.49 12.33
C LEU A 84 -5.22 6.95 10.97
N ALA A 85 -4.33 7.29 10.04
CA ALA A 85 -4.69 7.61 8.65
C ALA A 85 -5.08 6.37 7.82
N GLY A 86 -4.97 5.16 8.38
CA GLY A 86 -5.40 3.91 7.73
C GLY A 86 -4.26 3.06 7.19
N HIS A 87 -3.00 3.46 7.39
CA HIS A 87 -1.84 2.66 7.01
C HIS A 87 -1.80 1.37 7.82
N ARG A 88 -1.37 0.28 7.18
CA ARG A 88 -1.37 -1.04 7.79
C ARG A 88 -0.04 -1.31 8.49
N TYR A 89 -0.11 -1.80 9.73
CA TYR A 89 1.08 -2.08 10.52
C TYR A 89 1.52 -3.54 10.34
N LEU A 90 2.79 -3.75 9.97
CA LEU A 90 3.48 -5.04 9.88
C LEU A 90 4.52 -5.15 10.99
N ASP A 91 4.28 -6.05 11.94
CA ASP A 91 5.23 -6.39 13.00
C ASP A 91 6.10 -7.56 12.58
N VAL A 92 7.42 -7.32 12.47
CA VAL A 92 8.40 -8.34 12.04
C VAL A 92 9.12 -9.05 13.18
N ARG A 93 8.68 -8.83 14.42
CA ARG A 93 9.19 -9.53 15.61
C ARG A 93 8.72 -10.98 15.62
N THR A 94 9.30 -11.77 16.53
CA THR A 94 8.85 -13.15 16.77
C THR A 94 7.44 -13.17 17.35
N GLU A 95 6.70 -14.26 17.13
CA GLU A 95 5.34 -14.43 17.65
C GLU A 95 5.28 -14.26 19.17
N GLY A 96 6.28 -14.76 19.91
CA GLY A 96 6.36 -14.58 21.36
C GLY A 96 6.53 -13.13 21.82
N GLU A 97 7.25 -12.31 21.05
CA GLU A 97 7.35 -10.85 21.29
C GLU A 97 6.03 -10.13 20.97
N PHE A 98 5.31 -10.60 19.96
CA PHE A 98 4.05 -10.02 19.52
C PHE A 98 2.91 -10.30 20.50
N SER A 99 2.78 -11.53 21.00
CA SER A 99 1.80 -11.91 22.02
C SER A 99 2.03 -11.22 23.37
N ALA A 100 3.26 -10.74 23.64
CA ALA A 100 3.54 -9.94 24.83
C ALA A 100 3.02 -8.50 24.72
N GLY A 101 2.71 -8.04 23.51
CA GLY A 101 2.10 -6.74 23.25
C GLY A 101 2.51 -6.17 21.91
N HIS A 102 1.56 -5.56 21.20
CA HIS A 102 1.74 -4.99 19.87
C HIS A 102 0.80 -3.80 19.62
N PRO A 103 1.07 -2.95 18.61
CA PRO A 103 0.16 -1.88 18.20
C PRO A 103 -1.17 -2.42 17.68
N GLN A 104 -2.26 -1.67 17.85
CA GLN A 104 -3.61 -2.14 17.52
C GLN A 104 -3.78 -2.42 16.02
N GLY A 105 -4.25 -3.62 15.66
CA GLY A 105 -4.45 -3.98 14.24
C GLY A 105 -3.13 -4.25 13.49
N ALA A 106 -2.02 -4.41 14.22
CA ALA A 106 -0.79 -4.92 13.64
C ALA A 106 -0.95 -6.38 13.19
N VAL A 107 -0.37 -6.69 12.03
CA VAL A 107 -0.24 -8.06 11.53
C VAL A 107 1.18 -8.54 11.82
N ASN A 108 1.33 -9.70 12.44
CA ASN A 108 2.64 -10.29 12.69
C ASN A 108 3.08 -11.18 11.54
N VAL A 109 4.25 -10.89 10.96
CA VAL A 109 4.98 -11.80 10.07
C VAL A 109 6.45 -11.77 10.47
N PRO A 110 6.94 -12.78 11.22
CA PRO A 110 8.30 -12.78 11.72
C PRO A 110 9.35 -12.75 10.60
N TYR A 111 10.27 -11.79 10.65
CA TYR A 111 11.42 -11.75 9.75
C TYR A 111 12.49 -12.78 10.14
N MET A 112 12.58 -13.08 11.43
CA MET A 112 13.45 -14.09 12.00
C MET A 112 12.66 -14.97 12.96
N ASN A 113 12.85 -16.27 12.83
CA ASN A 113 12.26 -17.29 13.69
C ASN A 113 13.27 -17.72 14.76
N LYS A 114 12.77 -18.04 15.95
CA LYS A 114 13.60 -18.57 17.04
C LYS A 114 13.78 -20.07 16.82
N THR A 115 15.00 -20.50 16.53
CA THR A 115 15.34 -21.91 16.28
C THR A 115 16.38 -22.36 17.30
N GLY A 116 15.97 -23.17 18.28
CA GLY A 116 16.84 -23.61 19.37
C GLY A 116 17.36 -22.44 20.21
N SER A 117 18.68 -22.32 20.30
CA SER A 117 19.37 -21.23 21.00
C SER A 117 19.59 -19.97 20.16
N GLY A 118 19.28 -20.01 18.86
CA GLY A 118 19.57 -18.95 17.90
C GLY A 118 18.34 -18.37 17.20
N MET A 119 18.59 -17.41 16.32
CA MET A 119 17.60 -16.82 15.42
C MET A 119 17.98 -17.16 13.98
N THR A 120 17.02 -17.64 13.19
CA THR A 120 17.20 -17.97 11.77
C THR A 120 16.30 -17.08 10.93
N LYS A 121 16.82 -16.56 9.80
CA LYS A 121 16.02 -15.76 8.87
C LYS A 121 14.88 -16.61 8.31
N ASN A 122 13.68 -16.04 8.24
CA ASN A 122 12.53 -16.64 7.60
C ASN A 122 12.65 -16.51 6.07
N THR A 123 12.83 -17.63 5.36
CA THR A 123 12.94 -17.67 3.89
C THR A 123 11.60 -17.41 3.20
N HIS A 124 10.48 -17.64 3.89
CA HIS A 124 9.12 -17.46 3.36
C HIS A 124 8.52 -16.10 3.71
N PHE A 125 9.33 -15.16 4.22
CA PHE A 125 8.85 -13.85 4.66
C PHE A 125 8.10 -13.09 3.56
N LEU A 126 8.71 -12.93 2.38
CA LEU A 126 8.11 -12.20 1.26
C LEU A 126 6.81 -12.85 0.75
N GLU A 127 6.77 -14.18 0.72
CA GLU A 127 5.58 -14.94 0.31
C GLU A 127 4.43 -14.71 1.29
N GLN A 128 4.70 -14.76 2.60
CA GLN A 128 3.70 -14.53 3.63
C GLN A 128 3.16 -13.10 3.59
N VAL A 129 4.04 -12.09 3.44
CA VAL A 129 3.61 -10.69 3.34
C VAL A 129 2.77 -10.48 2.08
N SER A 130 3.18 -11.01 0.93
CA SER A 130 2.46 -10.83 -0.35
C SER A 130 1.07 -11.48 -0.38
N ARG A 131 0.79 -12.45 0.51
CA ARG A 131 -0.56 -13.02 0.67
C ARG A 131 -1.50 -12.12 1.47
N ILE A 132 -0.96 -11.25 2.31
CA ILE A 132 -1.71 -10.42 3.25
C ILE A 132 -1.78 -8.96 2.80
N PHE A 133 -0.75 -8.48 2.10
CA PHE A 133 -0.59 -7.09 1.67
C PHE A 133 -0.42 -7.01 0.15
N GLY A 134 -1.09 -6.02 -0.44
CA GLY A 134 -0.86 -5.61 -1.83
C GLY A 134 0.46 -4.85 -1.98
N LYS A 135 1.01 -4.79 -3.20
CA LYS A 135 2.23 -4.02 -3.49
C LYS A 135 2.04 -2.50 -3.37
N ASP A 136 0.80 -2.05 -3.57
CA ASP A 136 0.38 -0.66 -3.48
C ASP A 136 -0.18 -0.30 -2.09
N ASP A 137 -0.23 -1.26 -1.16
CA ASP A 137 -0.67 -0.99 0.21
C ASP A 137 0.36 -0.11 0.92
N GLU A 138 -0.11 0.82 1.74
CA GLU A 138 0.75 1.63 2.58
C GLU A 138 1.08 0.87 3.87
N ILE A 139 2.34 0.44 3.98
CA ILE A 139 2.80 -0.48 5.03
C ILE A 139 3.75 0.25 5.96
N ILE A 140 3.45 0.17 7.25
CA ILE A 140 4.35 0.57 8.33
C ILE A 140 5.02 -0.68 8.89
N VAL A 141 6.33 -0.75 8.86
CA VAL A 141 7.11 -1.90 9.33
C VAL A 141 7.79 -1.58 10.65
N GLY A 142 7.54 -2.41 11.67
CA GLY A 142 8.13 -2.25 12.99
C GLY A 142 8.81 -3.53 13.49
N CYS A 143 9.95 -3.37 14.17
CA CYS A 143 10.59 -4.44 14.94
C CYS A 143 10.86 -3.98 16.37
N GLN A 144 11.66 -4.73 17.15
CA GLN A 144 11.96 -4.33 18.54
C GLN A 144 12.74 -3.00 18.66
N SER A 145 13.73 -2.76 17.78
CA SER A 145 14.71 -1.66 17.92
C SER A 145 15.00 -0.87 16.64
N GLY A 146 14.37 -1.21 15.51
CA GLY A 146 14.55 -0.59 14.18
C GLY A 146 15.46 -1.37 13.21
N LYS A 147 16.38 -2.22 13.69
CA LYS A 147 17.36 -2.89 12.80
C LYS A 147 16.74 -3.95 11.88
N ARG A 148 15.92 -4.85 12.45
CA ARG A 148 15.28 -5.93 11.69
C ARG A 148 14.24 -5.38 10.71
N SER A 149 13.51 -4.33 11.12
CA SER A 149 12.49 -3.69 10.28
C SER A 149 13.09 -2.97 9.10
N LEU A 150 14.25 -2.30 9.25
CA LEU A 150 14.95 -1.70 8.11
C LEU A 150 15.33 -2.75 7.06
N MET A 151 15.91 -3.88 7.47
CA MET A 151 16.25 -4.98 6.56
C MET A 151 15.02 -5.56 5.85
N ALA A 152 13.95 -5.81 6.61
CA ALA A 152 12.68 -6.29 6.07
C ALA A 152 12.09 -5.29 5.08
N ALA A 153 12.13 -4.00 5.39
CA ALA A 153 11.61 -2.93 4.55
C ALA A 153 12.40 -2.81 3.24
N THR A 154 13.74 -2.90 3.27
CA THR A 154 14.56 -2.98 2.06
C THR A 154 14.21 -4.19 1.18
N GLU A 155 13.97 -5.34 1.80
CA GLU A 155 13.58 -6.57 1.09
C GLU A 155 12.18 -6.43 0.46
N LEU A 156 11.24 -5.76 1.14
CA LEU A 156 9.92 -5.44 0.60
C LEU A 156 10.00 -4.43 -0.57
N CYS A 157 10.76 -3.36 -0.42
CA CYS A 157 10.98 -2.41 -1.53
C CYS A 157 11.60 -3.12 -2.74
N SER A 158 12.56 -4.02 -2.52
CA SER A 158 13.17 -4.84 -3.59
C SER A 158 12.18 -5.79 -4.26
N ALA A 159 11.16 -6.27 -3.52
CA ALA A 159 10.08 -7.09 -4.05
C ALA A 159 9.01 -6.29 -4.81
N GLY A 160 9.13 -4.96 -4.84
CA GLY A 160 8.25 -4.04 -5.56
C GLY A 160 7.10 -3.47 -4.74
N PHE A 161 7.21 -3.47 -3.41
CA PHE A 161 6.30 -2.68 -2.57
C PHE A 161 6.67 -1.20 -2.66
N THR A 162 5.70 -0.36 -2.99
CA THR A 162 5.94 1.05 -3.34
C THR A 162 5.88 1.98 -2.13
N ALA A 163 5.05 1.66 -1.14
CA ALA A 163 4.79 2.51 0.02
C ALA A 163 5.17 1.83 1.35
N VAL A 164 6.47 1.62 1.58
CA VAL A 164 6.99 1.01 2.81
C VAL A 164 7.66 2.06 3.71
N THR A 165 7.21 2.13 4.95
CA THR A 165 7.73 3.04 5.98
C THR A 165 8.25 2.27 7.19
N ASP A 166 9.52 2.44 7.56
CA ASP A 166 10.11 1.87 8.78
C ASP A 166 9.89 2.77 10.00
N ILE A 167 9.76 2.17 11.18
CA ILE A 167 9.68 2.88 12.46
C ILE A 167 11.07 2.98 13.10
N ALA A 168 11.59 4.21 13.17
CA ALA A 168 12.83 4.53 13.87
C ALA A 168 12.71 4.20 15.37
N GLY A 169 13.63 3.37 15.86
CA GLY A 169 13.63 2.87 17.24
C GLY A 169 12.60 1.76 17.53
N GLY A 170 11.78 1.38 16.54
CA GLY A 170 10.84 0.27 16.61
C GLY A 170 9.85 0.33 17.78
N PHE A 171 9.42 -0.84 18.23
CA PHE A 171 8.47 -1.04 19.33
C PHE A 171 8.98 -0.53 20.68
N SER A 172 10.31 -0.45 20.88
CA SER A 172 10.86 0.15 22.10
C SER A 172 10.56 1.65 22.16
N SER A 173 10.74 2.36 21.04
CA SER A 173 10.34 3.77 20.92
C SER A 173 8.82 3.94 21.06
N TRP A 174 8.04 3.02 20.48
CA TRP A 174 6.58 3.00 20.63
C TRP A 174 6.13 2.98 22.09
N ARG A 175 6.72 2.07 22.88
CA ARG A 175 6.47 1.98 24.33
C ARG A 175 6.91 3.23 25.09
N GLN A 176 8.10 3.75 24.79
CA GLN A 176 8.63 4.95 25.46
C GLN A 176 7.76 6.19 25.23
N ASN A 177 7.12 6.29 24.06
CA ASN A 177 6.20 7.36 23.74
C ASN A 177 4.79 7.19 24.36
N GLY A 178 4.54 6.09 25.09
CA GLY A 178 3.24 5.83 25.72
C GLY A 178 2.11 5.61 24.71
N LEU A 179 2.43 5.11 23.52
CA LEU A 179 1.44 4.86 22.47
C LEU A 179 0.60 3.61 22.80
N PRO A 180 -0.63 3.48 22.26
CA PRO A 180 -1.51 2.37 22.57
C PRO A 180 -0.91 1.00 22.19
N ILE A 181 -1.07 0.02 23.08
CA ILE A 181 -0.57 -1.34 22.92
C ILE A 181 -1.68 -2.29 23.37
N ILE A 182 -1.91 -3.34 22.59
CA ILE A 182 -2.83 -4.43 22.87
C ILE A 182 -2.06 -5.74 23.06
N GLN A 183 -2.65 -6.71 23.75
CA GLN A 183 -2.09 -8.04 24.01
C GLN A 183 -3.09 -9.11 23.57
#